data_AF-A0A929ZNM7-F1
#
_entry.id   AF-A0A929ZNM7-F1
#
_cell.length_a   1.000
_cell.length_b   1.000
_cell.length_c   1.000
_cell.angle_alpha   90.00
_cell.angle_beta   90.00
_cell.angle_gamma   90.00
#
_symmetry.space_group_name_H-M   'P 1'
#
loop_
_entity.id
_entity.type
_entity.pdbx_description
1 polymer ?
#
loop_
_entity_poly.entity_id
_entity_poly.type
_entity_poly.pdbx_seq_one_letter_code
_entity_poly.pdbx_strand_id
1 'polypeptide(L)'
;MAQYLKDLVKIDNQDDLYEEIEIERVRLFRARNLLELHLHTPNVLSFDIYQEIRHKLNDLTGSNIKLFIQPEQNRCNQVEIRKYLEVFFHTNPEIRILENGTFQYDAQKCIIKYAFASTTDCDRASSYIEHVESFLATIGLHGVSVLTETLIPVMQKEIKEVNVKVVSDEVEKPQEKPAYKYQRTKMDDYEKISLVDVHDPIADIQFEGEVFGTDFIEIRKTGKTIQTFSIFDGTDAISVKRFEGRGVTKEDLSSIRDGDYVRIYGTISYDNFAKDLTCIASNVVKIEKAKILDLAEAKRVELHMHSNLSEMDGVCDIKDIVTYVYNLGHRGIAITDHADVQSLVKAYNT
;
A
#
# COMPACT_ATOMS: atom_id res chain seq x y z
N MET A 1 -6.45 -14.07 -42.57
CA MET A 1 -5.39 -13.47 -41.72
C MET A 1 -5.86 -13.21 -40.29
N ALA A 2 -7.08 -12.68 -40.06
CA ALA A 2 -7.64 -12.56 -38.71
C ALA A 2 -7.75 -13.91 -37.97
N GLN A 3 -8.16 -14.98 -38.66
CA GLN A 3 -8.21 -16.34 -38.09
C GLN A 3 -6.82 -16.91 -37.72
N TYR A 4 -5.81 -16.64 -38.53
CA TYR A 4 -4.43 -17.13 -38.33
C TYR A 4 -3.74 -16.46 -37.13
N LEU A 5 -4.09 -15.20 -36.82
CA LEU A 5 -3.61 -14.50 -35.63
C LEU A 5 -4.41 -14.88 -34.38
N LYS A 6 -5.73 -15.13 -34.51
CA LYS A 6 -6.54 -15.74 -33.44
C LYS A 6 -6.00 -17.12 -33.05
N ASP A 7 -5.54 -17.91 -34.01
CA ASP A 7 -4.91 -19.22 -33.75
C ASP A 7 -3.45 -19.10 -33.24
N LEU A 8 -2.72 -17.99 -33.50
CA LEU A 8 -1.40 -17.71 -32.90
C LEU A 8 -1.49 -17.20 -31.46
N VAL A 9 -2.63 -16.61 -31.07
CA VAL A 9 -2.93 -16.14 -29.71
C VAL A 9 -3.71 -17.19 -28.90
N LYS A 10 -4.00 -18.37 -29.46
CA LYS A 10 -4.47 -19.52 -28.68
C LYS A 10 -3.33 -20.04 -27.80
N ILE A 11 -3.32 -19.51 -26.59
CA ILE A 11 -2.46 -19.89 -25.49
C ILE A 11 -3.17 -21.04 -24.77
N ASP A 12 -2.45 -22.14 -24.56
CA ASP A 12 -2.82 -23.14 -23.57
C ASP A 12 -2.96 -22.46 -22.20
N ASN A 13 -4.17 -22.57 -21.62
CA ASN A 13 -4.63 -22.31 -20.24
C ASN A 13 -5.55 -21.10 -19.97
N GLN A 14 -6.80 -21.45 -19.64
CA GLN A 14 -7.66 -20.99 -18.53
C GLN A 14 -7.89 -19.50 -18.21
N ASP A 15 -7.79 -18.58 -19.16
CA ASP A 15 -8.40 -17.25 -18.98
C ASP A 15 -9.27 -16.86 -20.18
N ASP A 16 -10.57 -16.69 -19.95
CA ASP A 16 -11.61 -16.28 -20.91
C ASP A 16 -11.39 -14.88 -21.52
N LEU A 17 -10.30 -14.17 -21.15
CA LEU A 17 -10.01 -12.79 -21.55
C LEU A 17 -9.62 -12.61 -23.03
N TYR A 18 -9.09 -13.64 -23.68
CA TYR A 18 -8.66 -13.53 -25.08
C TYR A 18 -9.80 -13.67 -26.10
N GLU A 19 -10.98 -14.15 -25.68
CA GLU A 19 -12.10 -14.36 -26.60
C GLU A 19 -12.74 -13.04 -27.09
N GLU A 20 -12.56 -11.95 -26.34
CA GLU A 20 -13.17 -10.64 -26.61
C GLU A 20 -12.24 -9.63 -27.32
N ILE A 21 -10.98 -10.00 -27.63
CA ILE A 21 -10.04 -9.10 -28.33
C ILE A 21 -10.21 -9.25 -29.85
N GLU A 22 -10.63 -8.18 -30.52
CA GLU A 22 -10.77 -8.12 -31.97
C GLU A 22 -9.59 -7.38 -32.62
N ILE A 23 -9.08 -7.89 -33.75
CA ILE A 23 -8.02 -7.20 -34.50
C ILE A 23 -8.66 -6.35 -35.58
N GLU A 24 -8.64 -5.03 -35.42
CA GLU A 24 -9.21 -4.10 -36.38
C GLU A 24 -8.29 -3.92 -37.60
N ARG A 25 -6.97 -3.79 -37.36
CA ARG A 25 -6.01 -3.49 -38.43
C ARG A 25 -4.61 -3.98 -38.13
N VAL A 26 -3.92 -4.47 -39.16
CA VAL A 26 -2.49 -4.84 -39.08
C VAL A 26 -1.72 -4.14 -40.19
N ARG A 27 -0.58 -3.50 -39.87
CA ARG A 27 0.35 -2.89 -40.84
C ARG A 27 1.77 -3.37 -40.57
N LEU A 28 2.43 -3.88 -41.61
CA LEU A 28 3.83 -4.29 -41.54
C LEU A 28 4.71 -3.35 -42.36
N PHE A 29 5.60 -2.63 -41.69
CA PHE A 29 6.60 -1.77 -42.33
C PHE A 29 7.93 -2.49 -42.43
N ARG A 30 8.11 -3.21 -43.54
CA ARG A 30 9.31 -4.02 -43.81
C ARG A 30 10.62 -3.22 -43.72
N ALA A 31 10.64 -1.98 -44.19
CA ALA A 31 11.83 -1.13 -44.18
C ALA A 31 12.30 -0.72 -42.77
N ARG A 32 11.41 -0.74 -41.77
CA ARG A 32 11.71 -0.37 -40.37
C ARG A 32 11.61 -1.55 -39.39
N ASN A 33 11.38 -2.76 -39.91
CA ASN A 33 11.06 -3.96 -39.12
C ASN A 33 10.01 -3.67 -38.02
N LEU A 34 8.91 -3.01 -38.39
CA LEU A 34 7.87 -2.56 -37.46
C LEU A 34 6.51 -3.16 -37.84
N LEU A 35 5.88 -3.83 -36.88
CA LEU A 35 4.53 -4.37 -36.99
C LEU A 35 3.59 -3.53 -36.10
N GLU A 36 2.64 -2.83 -36.72
CA GLU A 36 1.58 -2.11 -36.04
C GLU A 36 0.31 -2.98 -36.01
N LEU A 37 -0.23 -3.24 -34.81
CA LEU A 37 -1.54 -3.85 -34.64
C LEU A 37 -2.48 -2.88 -33.96
N HIS A 38 -3.69 -2.75 -34.51
CA HIS A 38 -4.83 -2.08 -33.90
C HIS A 38 -5.77 -3.14 -33.37
N LEU A 39 -6.00 -3.11 -32.07
CA LEU A 39 -6.83 -4.04 -31.31
C LEU A 39 -8.06 -3.28 -30.79
N HIS A 40 -9.24 -3.85 -31.01
CA HIS A 40 -10.48 -3.45 -30.37
C HIS A 40 -10.73 -4.37 -29.18
N THR A 41 -11.00 -3.77 -28.02
CA THR A 41 -11.09 -4.48 -26.74
C THR A 41 -12.27 -3.94 -25.92
N PRO A 42 -12.91 -4.72 -25.04
CA PRO A 42 -13.98 -4.22 -24.19
C PRO A 42 -13.48 -3.19 -23.16
N ASN A 43 -12.30 -3.42 -22.59
CA ASN A 43 -11.65 -2.56 -21.58
C ASN A 43 -10.18 -2.33 -21.94
N VAL A 44 -9.55 -1.33 -21.31
CA VAL A 44 -8.09 -1.14 -21.37
C VAL A 44 -7.40 -2.42 -20.89
N LEU A 45 -6.48 -2.95 -21.69
CA LEU A 45 -5.75 -4.18 -21.35
C LEU A 45 -4.91 -4.00 -20.09
N SER A 46 -4.84 -5.03 -19.25
CA SER A 46 -3.85 -5.08 -18.17
C SER A 46 -2.44 -5.10 -18.75
N PHE A 47 -1.49 -4.55 -18.00
CA PHE A 47 -0.10 -4.45 -18.43
C PHE A 47 0.53 -5.82 -18.71
N ASP A 48 0.17 -6.83 -17.90
CA ASP A 48 0.70 -8.18 -18.04
C ASP A 48 0.28 -8.81 -19.38
N ILE A 49 -1.00 -8.69 -19.75
CA ILE A 49 -1.52 -9.16 -21.03
C ILE A 49 -0.90 -8.38 -22.20
N TYR A 50 -0.73 -7.07 -22.06
CA TYR A 50 -0.07 -6.25 -23.08
C TYR A 50 1.37 -6.69 -23.34
N GLN A 51 2.15 -6.91 -22.28
CA GLN A 51 3.52 -7.39 -22.39
C GLN A 51 3.59 -8.79 -23.00
N GLU A 52 2.69 -9.68 -22.59
CA GLU A 52 2.62 -11.03 -23.11
C GLU A 52 2.33 -11.06 -24.61
N ILE A 53 1.34 -10.26 -25.07
CA ILE A 53 1.04 -10.11 -26.50
C ILE A 53 2.26 -9.56 -27.24
N ARG A 54 2.92 -8.53 -26.69
CA ARG A 54 4.11 -7.93 -27.32
C ARG A 54 5.28 -8.90 -27.39
N HIS A 55 5.54 -9.67 -26.34
CA HIS A 55 6.61 -10.66 -26.28
C HIS A 55 6.35 -11.80 -27.26
N LYS A 56 5.16 -12.40 -27.23
CA LYS A 56 4.79 -13.50 -28.13
C LYS A 56 4.84 -13.07 -29.59
N LEU A 57 4.31 -11.91 -29.92
CA LEU A 57 4.40 -11.39 -31.29
C LEU A 57 5.85 -11.12 -31.70
N ASN A 58 6.71 -10.69 -30.77
CA ASN A 58 8.12 -10.42 -31.08
C ASN A 58 8.86 -11.73 -31.35
N ASP A 59 8.64 -12.75 -30.53
CA ASP A 59 9.21 -14.08 -30.73
C ASP A 59 8.77 -14.71 -32.06
N LEU A 60 7.50 -14.50 -32.44
CA LEU A 60 6.92 -15.06 -33.66
C LEU A 60 7.35 -14.32 -34.93
N THR A 61 7.51 -13.00 -34.86
CA THR A 61 7.71 -12.17 -36.07
C THR A 61 9.14 -11.64 -36.20
N GLY A 62 9.92 -11.59 -35.12
CA GLY A 62 11.23 -10.94 -35.07
C GLY A 62 11.17 -9.43 -35.36
N SER A 63 9.98 -8.83 -35.34
CA SER A 63 9.73 -7.42 -35.64
C SER A 63 9.45 -6.62 -34.37
N ASN A 64 9.82 -5.34 -34.38
CA ASN A 64 9.39 -4.42 -33.33
C ASN A 64 7.87 -4.27 -33.40
N ILE A 65 7.17 -4.49 -32.29
CA ILE A 65 5.72 -4.40 -32.24
C ILE A 65 5.26 -3.10 -31.59
N LYS A 66 4.32 -2.44 -32.26
CA LYS A 66 3.56 -1.31 -31.73
C LYS A 66 2.10 -1.69 -31.69
N LEU A 67 1.53 -1.72 -30.50
CA LEU A 67 0.12 -2.01 -30.27
C LEU A 67 -0.64 -0.69 -30.11
N PHE A 68 -1.77 -0.59 -30.79
CA PHE A 68 -2.77 0.45 -30.61
C PHE A 68 -4.04 -0.22 -30.09
N ILE A 69 -4.48 0.18 -28.92
CA ILE A 69 -5.65 -0.41 -28.26
C ILE A 69 -6.79 0.60 -28.32
N GLN A 70 -7.97 0.16 -28.73
CA GLN A 70 -9.21 0.93 -28.71
C GLN A 70 -10.20 0.22 -27.80
N PRO A 71 -10.40 0.72 -26.56
CA PRO A 71 -11.34 0.12 -25.62
C PRO A 71 -12.76 0.66 -25.82
N GLU A 72 -13.78 -0.14 -25.54
CA GLU A 72 -15.17 0.33 -25.43
C GLU A 72 -15.40 1.15 -24.16
N GLN A 73 -14.67 0.83 -23.07
CA GLN A 73 -14.69 1.56 -21.81
C GLN A 73 -13.29 1.99 -21.35
N ASN A 74 -13.12 3.27 -21.04
CA ASN A 74 -11.86 3.85 -20.55
C ASN A 74 -11.66 3.63 -19.03
N ARG A 75 -11.88 2.41 -18.53
CA ARG A 75 -11.66 2.08 -17.11
C ARG A 75 -10.25 1.51 -16.94
N CYS A 76 -9.38 2.26 -16.25
CA CYS A 76 -8.03 1.78 -15.91
C CYS A 76 -7.65 2.22 -14.49
N ASN A 77 -6.92 1.36 -13.78
CA ASN A 77 -6.46 1.62 -12.42
C ASN A 77 -5.14 2.42 -12.43
N GLN A 78 -4.91 3.28 -11.43
CA GLN A 78 -3.69 4.08 -11.28
C GLN A 78 -2.42 3.21 -11.31
N VAL A 79 -2.46 2.03 -10.69
CA VAL A 79 -1.32 1.09 -10.65
C VAL A 79 -0.97 0.57 -12.05
N GLU A 80 -1.98 0.24 -12.85
CA GLU A 80 -1.77 -0.27 -14.22
C GLU A 80 -1.21 0.82 -15.13
N ILE A 81 -1.77 2.03 -15.07
CA ILE A 81 -1.25 3.20 -15.82
C ILE A 81 0.22 3.44 -15.47
N ARG A 82 0.58 3.34 -14.19
CA ARG A 82 1.96 3.49 -13.74
C ARG A 82 2.90 2.45 -14.36
N LYS A 83 2.52 1.16 -14.39
CA LYS A 83 3.34 0.10 -15.03
C LYS A 83 3.59 0.40 -16.52
N TYR A 84 2.57 0.86 -17.25
CA TYR A 84 2.72 1.27 -18.65
C TYR A 84 3.70 2.44 -18.81
N LEU A 85 3.57 3.45 -17.96
CA LEU A 85 4.42 4.65 -17.99
C LEU A 85 5.87 4.34 -17.62
N GLU A 86 6.11 3.45 -16.65
CA GLU A 86 7.46 3.01 -16.29
C GLU A 86 8.21 2.41 -17.49
N VAL A 87 7.57 1.53 -18.28
CA VAL A 87 8.19 0.99 -19.51
C VAL A 87 8.42 2.08 -20.55
N PHE A 88 7.50 3.04 -20.67
CA PHE A 88 7.62 4.15 -21.59
C PHE A 88 8.82 5.05 -21.23
N PHE A 89 9.05 5.32 -19.93
CA PHE A 89 10.19 6.08 -19.44
C PHE A 89 11.52 5.34 -19.63
N HIS A 90 11.54 4.01 -19.43
CA HIS A 90 12.73 3.20 -19.73
C HIS A 90 13.09 3.22 -21.22
N THR A 91 12.09 3.31 -22.10
CA THR A 91 12.30 3.39 -23.55
C THR A 91 12.72 4.79 -24.00
N ASN A 92 12.36 5.83 -23.25
CA ASN A 92 12.63 7.24 -23.57
C ASN A 92 13.29 7.97 -22.37
N PRO A 93 14.61 7.87 -22.21
CA PRO A 93 15.33 8.41 -21.04
C PRO A 93 15.15 9.92 -20.81
N GLU A 94 14.87 10.68 -21.85
CA GLU A 94 14.61 12.13 -21.82
C GLU A 94 13.37 12.48 -20.97
N ILE A 95 12.38 11.58 -20.92
CA ILE A 95 11.07 11.79 -20.27
C ILE A 95 11.10 11.34 -18.79
N ARG A 96 12.19 10.71 -18.36
CA ARG A 96 12.36 10.11 -17.02
C ARG A 96 12.25 11.11 -15.87
N ILE A 97 12.33 12.42 -16.15
CA ILE A 97 12.09 13.48 -15.18
C ILE A 97 10.71 13.33 -14.50
N LEU A 98 9.71 12.79 -15.22
CA LEU A 98 8.39 12.51 -14.68
C LEU A 98 8.38 11.44 -13.56
N GLU A 99 9.38 10.55 -13.50
CA GLU A 99 9.52 9.59 -12.39
C GLU A 99 9.81 10.26 -11.05
N ASN A 100 10.42 11.46 -11.09
CA ASN A 100 10.76 12.21 -9.87
C ASN A 100 9.56 12.96 -9.28
N GLY A 101 8.43 13.00 -10.01
CA GLY A 101 7.19 13.64 -9.56
C GLY A 101 6.24 12.65 -8.91
N THR A 102 5.47 13.12 -7.94
CA THR A 102 4.39 12.33 -7.34
C THR A 102 3.26 12.17 -8.35
N PHE A 103 2.99 10.93 -8.76
CA PHE A 103 1.94 10.58 -9.72
C PHE A 103 0.60 10.31 -9.03
N GLN A 104 -0.47 10.98 -9.49
CA GLN A 104 -1.85 10.73 -9.05
C GLN A 104 -2.77 10.68 -10.28
N TYR A 105 -3.70 9.73 -10.31
CA TYR A 105 -4.70 9.62 -11.38
C TYR A 105 -6.12 9.78 -10.82
N ASP A 106 -6.82 10.80 -11.29
CA ASP A 106 -8.24 11.03 -10.99
C ASP A 106 -9.10 10.39 -12.08
N ALA A 107 -9.69 9.23 -11.78
CA ALA A 107 -10.54 8.47 -12.69
C ALA A 107 -11.87 9.18 -13.03
N GLN A 108 -12.37 10.09 -12.18
CA GLN A 108 -13.62 10.80 -12.44
C GLN A 108 -13.44 11.95 -13.42
N LYS A 109 -12.26 12.60 -13.38
CA LYS A 109 -11.93 13.73 -14.26
C LYS A 109 -11.07 13.34 -15.46
N CYS A 110 -10.57 12.10 -15.50
CA CYS A 110 -9.57 11.65 -16.47
C CYS A 110 -8.32 12.54 -16.47
N ILE A 111 -7.84 12.93 -15.28
CA ILE A 111 -6.67 13.80 -15.13
C ILE A 111 -5.55 13.03 -14.45
N ILE A 112 -4.37 13.04 -15.06
CA ILE A 112 -3.13 12.62 -14.42
C ILE A 112 -2.43 13.86 -13.88
N LYS A 113 -2.07 13.85 -12.59
CA LYS A 113 -1.30 14.91 -11.95
C LYS A 113 0.09 14.42 -11.60
N TYR A 114 1.09 15.22 -11.96
CA TYR A 114 2.46 15.07 -11.50
C TYR A 114 2.84 16.25 -10.63
N ALA A 115 3.10 16.00 -9.34
CA ALA A 115 3.53 17.03 -8.41
C ALA A 115 5.05 17.01 -8.23
N PHE A 116 5.72 18.15 -8.41
CA PHE A 116 7.18 18.30 -8.30
C PHE A 116 7.57 19.23 -7.15
N ALA A 117 8.68 18.92 -6.48
CA ALA A 117 9.25 19.75 -5.41
C ALA A 117 9.95 21.02 -5.93
N SER A 118 10.43 21.02 -7.17
CA SER A 118 11.11 22.16 -7.79
C SER A 118 10.32 22.70 -8.98
N THR A 119 10.22 24.04 -9.07
CA THR A 119 9.61 24.72 -10.21
C THR A 119 10.37 24.44 -11.52
N THR A 120 11.70 24.28 -11.45
CA THR A 120 12.51 23.95 -12.64
C THR A 120 12.18 22.57 -13.21
N ASP A 121 11.86 21.62 -12.34
CA ASP A 121 11.53 20.25 -12.77
C ASP A 121 10.09 20.18 -13.27
N CYS A 122 9.19 20.99 -12.71
CA CYS A 122 7.82 21.17 -13.21
C CYS A 122 7.80 21.74 -14.64
N ASP A 123 8.61 22.76 -14.92
CA ASP A 123 8.68 23.38 -16.25
C ASP A 123 9.26 22.41 -17.30
N ARG A 124 10.27 21.63 -16.90
CA ARG A 124 10.84 20.58 -17.75
C ARG A 124 9.84 19.46 -18.00
N ALA A 125 9.15 18.99 -16.97
CA ALA A 125 8.11 17.97 -17.08
C ALA A 125 6.96 18.42 -18.00
N SER A 126 6.56 19.70 -17.92
CA SER A 126 5.53 20.30 -18.76
C SER A 126 5.82 20.15 -20.26
N SER A 127 7.09 20.20 -20.64
CA SER A 127 7.53 20.10 -22.04
C SER A 127 7.33 18.71 -22.65
N TYR A 128 7.14 17.67 -21.83
CA TYR A 128 6.99 16.29 -22.28
C TYR A 128 5.56 15.75 -22.14
N ILE A 129 4.60 16.57 -21.70
CA ILE A 129 3.20 16.18 -21.51
C ILE A 129 2.59 15.61 -22.79
N GLU A 130 2.78 16.27 -23.93
CA GLU A 130 2.19 15.83 -25.21
C GLU A 130 2.65 14.42 -25.62
N HIS A 131 3.90 14.06 -25.31
CA HIS A 131 4.43 12.73 -25.59
C HIS A 131 3.78 11.65 -24.73
N VAL A 132 3.51 11.96 -23.47
CA VAL A 132 2.82 11.05 -22.54
C VAL A 132 1.37 10.89 -22.94
N GLU A 133 0.66 11.98 -23.25
CA GLU A 133 -0.73 11.93 -23.73
C GLU A 133 -0.85 11.12 -25.03
N SER A 134 0.10 11.30 -25.95
CA SER A 134 0.14 10.50 -27.18
C SER A 134 0.33 9.00 -26.89
N PHE A 135 1.21 8.65 -25.95
CA PHE A 135 1.40 7.27 -25.53
C PHE A 135 0.17 6.68 -24.83
N LEU A 136 -0.45 7.43 -23.91
CA LEU A 136 -1.69 7.04 -23.24
C LEU A 136 -2.82 6.78 -24.24
N ALA A 137 -2.91 7.60 -25.29
CA ALA A 137 -3.85 7.38 -26.38
C ALA A 137 -3.56 6.07 -27.16
N THR A 138 -2.30 5.65 -27.29
CA THR A 138 -1.98 4.37 -27.96
C THR A 138 -2.38 3.15 -27.15
N ILE A 139 -2.40 3.25 -25.81
CA ILE A 139 -2.82 2.16 -24.92
C ILE A 139 -4.33 2.15 -24.65
N GLY A 140 -5.10 3.04 -25.31
CA GLY A 140 -6.56 3.09 -25.21
C GLY A 140 -7.10 4.12 -24.21
N LEU A 141 -6.24 4.86 -23.51
CA LEU A 141 -6.64 5.94 -22.63
C LEU A 141 -6.81 7.25 -23.42
N HIS A 142 -7.90 7.33 -24.17
CA HIS A 142 -8.26 8.53 -24.92
C HIS A 142 -8.87 9.61 -24.01
N GLY A 143 -8.40 10.85 -24.15
CA GLY A 143 -8.95 12.01 -23.45
C GLY A 143 -8.41 12.25 -22.03
N VAL A 144 -7.28 11.63 -21.68
CA VAL A 144 -6.59 11.90 -20.40
C VAL A 144 -5.76 13.18 -20.53
N SER A 145 -6.00 14.14 -19.64
CA SER A 145 -5.17 15.37 -19.55
C SER A 145 -4.09 15.19 -18.50
N VAL A 146 -2.83 15.44 -18.87
CA VAL A 146 -1.71 15.40 -17.91
C VAL A 146 -1.41 16.81 -17.44
N LEU A 147 -1.41 17.01 -16.12
CA LEU A 147 -1.10 18.29 -15.47
C LEU A 147 0.14 18.13 -14.59
N THR A 148 0.98 19.15 -14.59
CA THR A 148 2.13 19.24 -13.70
C THR A 148 1.92 20.39 -12.72
N GLU A 149 2.09 20.13 -11.43
CA GLU A 149 1.95 21.15 -10.38
C GLU A 149 3.18 21.18 -9.49
N THR A 150 3.51 22.37 -8.97
CA THR A 150 4.56 22.52 -7.97
C THR A 150 3.96 22.32 -6.58
N LEU A 151 4.65 21.55 -5.74
CA LEU A 151 4.31 21.44 -4.33
C LEU A 151 4.66 22.77 -3.65
N ILE A 152 3.65 23.61 -3.43
CA ILE A 152 3.82 24.82 -2.63
C ILE A 152 3.85 24.39 -1.16
N PRO A 153 4.94 24.61 -0.41
CA PRO A 153 4.91 24.40 1.03
C PRO A 153 3.91 25.39 1.63
N VAL A 154 2.81 24.87 2.19
CA VAL A 154 1.90 25.69 2.99
C VAL A 154 2.67 26.12 4.23
N MET A 155 3.08 27.39 4.27
CA MET A 155 3.61 28.02 5.47
C MET A 155 2.58 27.85 6.59
N GLN A 156 2.88 27.00 7.57
CA GLN A 156 2.21 27.02 8.86
C GLN A 156 2.44 28.42 9.46
N LYS A 157 1.34 29.06 9.89
CA LYS A 157 1.33 30.40 10.47
C LYS A 157 2.35 30.50 11.60
N GLU A 158 3.12 31.59 11.56
CA GLU A 158 4.18 31.99 12.48
C GLU A 158 3.85 31.74 13.97
N ILE A 159 4.67 30.94 14.64
CA ILE A 159 4.80 30.95 16.09
C ILE A 159 5.54 32.25 16.45
N LYS A 160 4.95 33.06 17.34
CA LYS A 160 5.56 34.31 17.83
C LYS A 160 6.95 34.03 18.41
N GLU A 161 7.97 34.64 17.83
CA GLU A 161 9.33 34.62 18.36
C GLU A 161 9.40 35.24 19.76
N VAL A 162 9.80 34.42 20.75
CA VAL A 162 10.27 34.91 22.04
C VAL A 162 11.76 35.24 21.87
N ASN A 163 12.07 36.52 22.00
CA ASN A 163 13.39 37.09 21.82
C ASN A 163 14.34 36.61 22.92
N VAL A 164 15.29 35.71 22.62
CA VAL A 164 16.37 35.33 23.53
C VAL A 164 17.66 35.99 23.06
N LYS A 165 18.21 36.87 23.90
CA LYS A 165 19.47 37.57 23.66
C LYS A 165 20.60 36.58 23.38
N VAL A 166 21.23 36.76 22.22
CA VAL A 166 22.46 36.08 21.82
C VAL A 166 23.58 36.48 22.79
N VAL A 167 24.03 35.52 23.59
CA VAL A 167 25.37 35.56 24.19
C VAL A 167 26.26 34.70 23.30
N SER A 168 27.20 35.34 22.64
CA SER A 168 28.30 34.69 21.93
C SER A 168 29.22 34.04 22.96
N ASP A 169 29.61 32.79 22.74
CA ASP A 169 30.85 32.28 23.31
C ASP A 169 31.43 31.15 22.45
N GLU A 170 32.74 31.06 22.60
CA GLU A 170 33.74 30.38 21.80
C GLU A 170 33.62 28.85 21.86
N VAL A 171 34.29 28.19 20.89
CA VAL A 171 34.30 26.74 20.73
C VAL A 171 35.06 26.08 21.89
N GLU A 172 34.33 25.54 22.87
CA GLU A 172 34.89 24.62 23.86
C GLU A 172 34.94 23.16 23.35
N LYS A 173 36.04 22.48 23.71
CA LYS A 173 36.33 21.08 23.37
C LYS A 173 35.32 20.09 23.98
N PRO A 174 35.17 18.87 23.42
CA PRO A 174 34.08 17.97 23.78
C PRO A 174 34.17 17.49 25.23
N GLN A 175 33.14 17.78 26.03
CA GLN A 175 32.95 17.21 27.36
C GLN A 175 32.22 15.86 27.29
N GLU A 176 32.59 14.94 28.18
CA GLU A 176 32.03 13.59 28.31
C GLU A 176 30.51 13.62 28.59
N LYS A 177 29.75 12.79 27.86
CA LYS A 177 28.28 12.72 27.96
C LYS A 177 27.85 12.31 29.38
N PRO A 178 26.95 13.06 30.05
CA PRO A 178 26.42 12.65 31.33
C PRO A 178 25.48 11.44 31.17
N ALA A 179 25.53 10.53 32.15
CA ALA A 179 24.67 9.36 32.20
C ALA A 179 23.18 9.78 32.29
N TYR A 180 22.38 9.40 31.30
CA TYR A 180 20.93 9.62 31.29
C TYR A 180 20.28 8.96 32.52
N LYS A 181 19.74 9.79 33.42
CA LYS A 181 18.80 9.32 34.44
C LYS A 181 17.43 9.17 33.77
N TYR A 182 16.97 7.93 33.61
CA TYR A 182 15.60 7.65 33.20
C TYR A 182 14.64 8.17 34.29
N GLN A 183 14.14 9.39 34.15
CA GLN A 183 12.94 9.81 34.87
C GLN A 183 11.76 9.15 34.16
N ARG A 184 11.03 8.26 34.86
CA ARG A 184 9.77 7.72 34.35
C ARG A 184 8.76 8.87 34.31
N THR A 185 8.40 9.32 33.11
CA THR A 185 7.22 10.17 32.86
C THR A 185 6.00 9.49 33.48
N LYS A 186 5.10 10.25 34.12
CA LYS A 186 3.87 9.66 34.67
C LYS A 186 2.99 9.22 33.50
N MET A 187 2.26 8.11 33.65
CA MET A 187 1.45 7.54 32.55
C MET A 187 0.37 8.51 32.02
N ASP A 188 -0.06 9.47 32.84
CA ASP A 188 -1.06 10.49 32.46
C ASP A 188 -0.50 11.62 31.58
N ASP A 189 0.82 11.77 31.50
CA ASP A 189 1.45 12.85 30.71
C ASP A 189 1.65 12.45 29.23
N TYR A 190 1.26 11.23 28.84
CA TYR A 190 1.41 10.73 27.47
C TYR A 190 0.25 11.16 26.56
N GLU A 191 0.58 11.72 25.40
CA GLU A 191 -0.41 12.15 24.41
C GLU A 191 -1.00 10.94 23.66
N LYS A 192 -2.34 10.85 23.59
CA LYS A 192 -3.00 9.78 22.85
C LYS A 192 -3.02 10.11 21.36
N ILE A 193 -2.48 9.23 20.54
CA ILE A 193 -2.40 9.39 19.08
C ILE A 193 -3.01 8.20 18.33
N SER A 194 -3.42 8.42 17.09
CA SER A 194 -3.74 7.35 16.12
C SER A 194 -2.49 7.08 15.26
N LEU A 195 -2.28 5.83 14.85
CA LEU A 195 -1.10 5.48 14.06
C LEU A 195 -1.11 6.13 12.67
N VAL A 196 -2.28 6.34 12.07
CA VAL A 196 -2.40 7.04 10.77
C VAL A 196 -1.85 8.47 10.78
N ASP A 197 -1.84 9.14 11.93
CA ASP A 197 -1.36 10.52 12.07
C ASP A 197 0.16 10.59 12.33
N VAL A 198 0.83 9.44 12.40
CA VAL A 198 2.28 9.36 12.64
C VAL A 198 3.02 9.57 11.33
N HIS A 199 3.55 10.77 11.14
CA HIS A 199 4.40 11.10 9.98
C HIS A 199 5.83 11.46 10.37
N ASP A 200 6.03 11.94 11.60
CA ASP A 200 7.31 12.39 12.12
C ASP A 200 7.66 11.65 13.42
N PRO A 201 8.93 11.71 13.87
CA PRO A 201 9.31 11.24 15.20
C PRO A 201 8.61 12.05 16.30
N ILE A 202 7.88 11.36 17.19
CA ILE A 202 7.12 11.98 18.30
C ILE A 202 7.49 11.26 19.61
N ALA A 203 7.71 12.01 20.67
CA ALA A 203 8.01 11.50 22.00
C ALA A 203 6.80 11.57 22.94
N ASP A 204 6.81 10.73 23.98
CA ASP A 204 5.78 10.71 25.03
C ASP A 204 4.35 10.49 24.49
N ILE A 205 4.21 9.47 23.63
CA ILE A 205 2.93 9.08 23.03
C ILE A 205 2.36 7.80 23.62
N GLN A 206 1.03 7.68 23.59
CA GLN A 206 0.29 6.48 23.89
C GLN A 206 -0.67 6.10 22.77
N PHE A 207 -0.77 4.81 22.49
CA PHE A 207 -1.73 4.25 21.54
C PHE A 207 -2.09 2.81 21.92
N GLU A 208 -3.16 2.31 21.33
CA GLU A 208 -3.72 0.98 21.61
C GLU A 208 -3.85 0.21 20.30
N GLY A 209 -3.68 -1.11 20.36
CA GLY A 209 -3.84 -1.93 19.17
C GLY A 209 -3.66 -3.41 19.45
N GLU A 210 -3.89 -4.20 18.42
CA GLU A 210 -3.75 -5.65 18.41
C GLU A 210 -2.37 -6.05 17.91
N VAL A 211 -1.70 -6.93 18.65
CA VAL A 211 -0.38 -7.46 18.30
C VAL A 211 -0.52 -8.54 17.22
N PHE A 212 0.19 -8.39 16.11
CA PHE A 212 0.20 -9.35 15.01
C PHE A 212 1.64 -9.57 14.52
N GLY A 213 2.31 -10.56 15.07
CA GLY A 213 3.69 -10.89 14.72
C GLY A 213 4.66 -10.41 15.78
N THR A 214 5.26 -11.38 16.47
CA THR A 214 6.20 -11.17 17.57
C THR A 214 7.49 -11.92 17.31
N ASP A 215 8.60 -11.19 17.34
CA ASP A 215 9.97 -11.69 17.15
C ASP A 215 10.84 -11.42 18.38
N PHE A 216 11.77 -12.34 18.65
CA PHE A 216 12.74 -12.22 19.72
C PHE A 216 14.16 -12.35 19.18
N ILE A 217 14.99 -11.35 19.44
CA ILE A 217 16.39 -11.32 19.03
C ILE A 217 17.26 -11.24 20.28
N GLU A 218 18.14 -12.21 20.46
CA GLU A 218 19.16 -12.16 21.52
C GLU A 218 20.42 -11.43 21.03
N ILE A 219 20.85 -10.43 21.80
CA ILE A 219 22.07 -9.68 21.53
C ILE A 219 23.27 -10.52 21.95
N ARG A 220 24.01 -11.04 20.97
CA ARG A 220 25.20 -11.89 21.18
C ARG A 220 26.24 -11.31 22.16
N LYS A 221 26.39 -9.98 22.20
CA LYS A 221 27.40 -9.29 23.03
C LYS A 221 27.01 -9.16 24.51
N THR A 222 25.72 -9.01 24.80
CA THR A 222 25.23 -8.70 26.15
C THR A 222 24.34 -9.80 26.73
N GLY A 223 23.93 -10.79 25.92
CA GLY A 223 22.97 -11.84 26.29
C GLY A 223 21.55 -11.34 26.48
N LYS A 224 21.29 -10.04 26.23
CA LYS A 224 19.98 -9.42 26.43
C LYS A 224 19.05 -9.71 25.26
N THR A 225 17.79 -9.90 25.57
CA THR A 225 16.73 -10.12 24.58
C THR A 225 16.09 -8.80 24.17
N ILE A 226 15.86 -8.64 22.87
CA ILE A 226 15.03 -7.59 22.29
C ILE A 226 13.77 -8.27 21.77
N GLN A 227 12.61 -7.83 22.24
CA GLN A 227 11.34 -8.20 21.63
C GLN A 227 10.98 -7.13 20.61
N THR A 228 10.68 -7.55 19.39
CA THR A 228 10.11 -6.70 18.34
C THR A 228 8.75 -7.27 17.99
N PHE A 229 7.70 -6.46 17.99
CA PHE A 229 6.39 -6.93 17.58
C PHE A 229 5.66 -5.86 16.79
N SER A 230 4.78 -6.28 15.89
CA SER A 230 3.94 -5.36 15.11
C SER A 230 2.59 -5.20 15.78
N ILE A 231 2.07 -3.98 15.76
CA ILE A 231 0.78 -3.65 16.37
C ILE A 231 -0.06 -2.85 15.39
N PHE A 232 -1.35 -3.17 15.32
CA PHE A 232 -2.33 -2.53 14.45
C PHE A 232 -3.45 -1.90 15.28
N ASP A 233 -3.74 -0.63 15.07
CA ASP A 233 -4.79 0.10 15.82
C ASP A 233 -6.16 0.11 15.13
N GLY A 234 -6.28 -0.50 13.94
CA GLY A 234 -7.46 -0.41 13.09
C GLY A 234 -7.29 0.55 11.90
N THR A 235 -6.31 1.44 11.96
CA THR A 235 -6.02 2.44 10.91
C THR A 235 -4.68 2.18 10.23
N ASP A 236 -3.63 1.94 11.02
CA ASP A 236 -2.29 1.67 10.51
C ASP A 236 -1.54 0.73 11.48
N ALA A 237 -0.37 0.25 11.05
CA ALA A 237 0.48 -0.64 11.82
C ALA A 237 1.89 -0.08 12.02
N ILE A 238 2.45 -0.30 13.21
CA ILE A 238 3.82 0.11 13.53
C ILE A 238 4.58 -1.02 14.22
N SER A 239 5.90 -1.06 14.02
CA SER A 239 6.78 -1.98 14.74
C SER A 239 7.21 -1.36 16.09
N VAL A 240 7.11 -2.16 17.15
CA VAL A 240 7.43 -1.78 18.52
C VAL A 240 8.59 -2.61 19.04
N LYS A 241 9.58 -1.95 19.64
CA LYS A 241 10.75 -2.58 20.24
C LYS A 241 10.77 -2.42 21.75
N ARG A 242 11.02 -3.54 22.44
CA ARG A 242 11.22 -3.61 23.90
C ARG A 242 12.56 -4.26 24.19
N PHE A 243 13.28 -3.70 25.16
CA PHE A 243 14.63 -4.14 25.52
C PHE A 243 14.63 -4.75 26.92
N GLU A 244 15.27 -5.90 27.09
CA GLU A 244 15.52 -6.49 28.40
C GLU A 244 16.43 -5.59 29.26
N GLY A 245 16.00 -5.29 30.48
CA GLY A 245 16.61 -4.24 31.29
C GLY A 245 16.21 -4.24 32.77
N ARG A 246 16.57 -3.16 33.48
CA ARG A 246 16.28 -3.00 34.92
C ARG A 246 14.76 -2.83 35.12
N GLY A 247 14.07 -3.95 35.31
CA GLY A 247 12.63 -4.02 35.59
C GLY A 247 11.76 -4.62 34.48
N VAL A 248 12.35 -5.08 33.36
CA VAL A 248 11.65 -5.86 32.33
C VAL A 248 12.45 -7.13 32.09
N THR A 249 11.90 -8.26 32.53
CA THR A 249 12.52 -9.58 32.41
C THR A 249 12.20 -10.21 31.06
N LYS A 250 12.92 -11.28 30.70
CA LYS A 250 12.64 -12.05 29.47
C LYS A 250 11.24 -12.67 29.51
N GLU A 251 10.78 -13.06 30.70
CA GLU A 251 9.44 -13.55 30.95
C GLU A 251 8.38 -12.46 30.70
N ASP A 252 8.63 -11.22 31.12
CA ASP A 252 7.73 -10.09 30.87
C ASP A 252 7.63 -9.74 29.38
N LEU A 253 8.73 -9.92 28.63
CA LEU A 253 8.71 -9.77 27.18
C LEU A 253 7.84 -10.87 26.55
N SER A 254 8.04 -12.11 26.99
CA SER A 254 7.32 -13.30 26.49
C SER A 254 5.84 -13.36 26.88
N SER A 255 5.39 -12.45 27.77
CA SER A 255 4.00 -12.37 28.21
C SER A 255 3.06 -11.80 27.15
N ILE A 256 3.58 -11.00 26.22
CA ILE A 256 2.85 -10.43 25.09
C ILE A 256 2.99 -11.36 23.89
N ARG A 257 1.86 -11.75 23.32
CA ARG A 257 1.77 -12.70 22.19
C ARG A 257 0.86 -12.16 21.09
N ASP A 258 0.93 -12.80 19.94
CA ASP A 258 0.03 -12.51 18.81
C ASP A 258 -1.44 -12.71 19.22
N GLY A 259 -2.29 -11.77 18.82
CA GLY A 259 -3.69 -11.68 19.21
C GLY A 259 -3.95 -10.92 20.52
N ASP A 260 -2.92 -10.53 21.26
CA ASP A 260 -3.09 -9.70 22.45
C ASP A 260 -3.42 -8.26 22.07
N TYR A 261 -4.36 -7.65 22.80
CA TYR A 261 -4.63 -6.22 22.71
C TYR A 261 -3.84 -5.49 23.79
N VAL A 262 -3.07 -4.47 23.40
CA VAL A 262 -2.14 -3.80 24.30
C VAL A 262 -2.23 -2.29 24.16
N ARG A 263 -1.97 -1.59 25.26
CA ARG A 263 -1.70 -0.16 25.30
C ARG A 263 -0.21 0.06 25.45
N ILE A 264 0.35 0.90 24.59
CA ILE A 264 1.78 1.18 24.51
C ILE A 264 2.04 2.62 24.91
N TYR A 265 3.10 2.83 25.67
CA TYR A 265 3.64 4.13 26.04
C TYR A 265 5.09 4.19 25.58
N GLY A 266 5.46 5.21 24.81
CA GLY A 266 6.82 5.27 24.27
C GLY A 266 7.12 6.47 23.41
N THR A 267 8.16 6.30 22.59
CA THR A 267 8.65 7.31 21.64
C THR A 267 8.73 6.66 20.28
N ILE A 268 8.17 7.31 19.27
CA ILE A 268 8.32 6.92 17.87
C ILE A 268 9.56 7.63 17.32
N SER A 269 10.46 6.84 16.75
CA SER A 269 11.71 7.34 16.20
C SER A 269 12.11 6.55 14.96
N TYR A 270 12.85 7.19 14.06
CA TYR A 270 13.37 6.52 12.88
C TYR A 270 14.45 5.50 13.27
N ASP A 271 14.24 4.24 12.92
CA ASP A 271 15.19 3.17 13.14
C ASP A 271 16.00 2.92 11.88
N ASN A 272 17.31 3.19 11.96
CA ASN A 272 18.22 3.03 10.83
C ASN A 272 18.40 1.58 10.35
N PHE A 273 18.13 0.59 11.21
CA PHE A 273 18.21 -0.82 10.85
C PHE A 273 16.94 -1.28 10.13
N ALA A 274 15.77 -0.90 10.65
CA ALA A 274 14.49 -1.18 10.00
C ALA A 274 14.23 -0.28 8.77
N LYS A 275 14.91 0.86 8.70
CA LYS A 275 14.68 1.96 7.74
C LYS A 275 13.27 2.52 7.78
N ASP A 276 12.65 2.49 8.96
CA ASP A 276 11.26 2.88 9.16
C ASP A 276 11.06 3.54 10.54
N LEU A 277 9.93 4.22 10.73
CA LEU A 277 9.51 4.71 12.04
C LEU A 277 9.13 3.51 12.91
N THR A 278 9.76 3.43 14.08
CA THR A 278 9.46 2.38 15.06
C THR A 278 9.24 2.99 16.43
N CYS A 279 8.36 2.37 17.20
CA CYS A 279 8.11 2.77 18.57
C CYS A 279 9.09 2.06 19.50
N ILE A 280 9.86 2.83 20.28
CA ILE A 280 10.60 2.32 21.42
C ILE A 280 9.66 2.42 22.63
N ALA A 281 9.18 1.27 23.10
CA ALA A 281 8.21 1.23 24.19
C ALA A 281 8.91 1.39 25.54
N SER A 282 8.47 2.40 26.30
CA SER A 282 8.79 2.60 27.70
C SER A 282 7.98 1.68 28.61
N ASN A 283 6.71 1.46 28.26
CA ASN A 283 5.81 0.56 28.98
C ASN A 283 4.77 -0.06 28.03
N VAL A 284 4.37 -1.29 28.30
CA VAL A 284 3.31 -2.00 27.56
C VAL A 284 2.39 -2.65 28.55
N VAL A 285 1.10 -2.35 28.43
CA VAL A 285 0.05 -2.85 29.31
C VAL A 285 -0.93 -3.68 28.49
N LYS A 286 -1.10 -4.94 28.84
CA LYS A 286 -2.14 -5.79 28.24
C LYS A 286 -3.51 -5.33 28.72
N ILE A 287 -4.41 -5.09 27.77
CA ILE A 287 -5.77 -4.62 28.02
C ILE A 287 -6.75 -5.51 27.25
N GLU A 288 -8.01 -5.53 27.67
CA GLU A 288 -9.03 -6.23 26.89
C GLU A 288 -9.50 -5.35 25.73
N LYS A 289 -9.55 -5.93 24.52
CA LYS A 289 -10.16 -5.28 23.37
C LYS A 289 -11.64 -5.01 23.66
N ALA A 290 -12.09 -3.79 23.41
CA ALA A 290 -13.50 -3.45 23.54
C ALA A 290 -14.32 -4.38 22.63
N LYS A 291 -15.18 -5.20 23.23
CA LYS A 291 -16.05 -6.09 22.48
C LYS A 291 -17.18 -5.29 21.86
N ILE A 292 -17.43 -5.50 20.57
CA ILE A 292 -18.65 -5.01 19.94
C ILE A 292 -19.81 -5.83 20.51
N LEU A 293 -20.82 -5.14 21.04
CA LEU A 293 -21.99 -5.78 21.65
C LEU A 293 -23.25 -5.36 20.87
N ASP A 294 -24.08 -6.33 20.54
CA ASP A 294 -25.44 -6.10 20.08
C ASP A 294 -26.35 -5.94 21.31
N LEU A 295 -26.87 -4.73 21.56
CA LEU A 295 -27.74 -4.42 22.69
C LEU A 295 -29.24 -4.50 22.35
N ALA A 296 -29.61 -4.93 21.14
CA ALA A 296 -31.01 -5.04 20.76
C ALA A 296 -31.71 -6.17 21.51
N GLU A 297 -32.99 -5.96 21.83
CA GLU A 297 -33.85 -6.97 22.47
C GLU A 297 -34.14 -8.14 21.51
N ALA A 298 -34.49 -7.82 20.27
CA ALA A 298 -34.64 -8.79 19.19
C ALA A 298 -33.33 -8.87 18.39
N LYS A 299 -32.66 -10.02 18.45
CA LYS A 299 -31.38 -10.25 17.78
C LYS A 299 -31.54 -10.42 16.27
N ARG A 300 -30.64 -9.80 15.50
CA ARG A 300 -30.54 -9.96 14.04
C ARG A 300 -30.21 -11.41 13.69
N VAL A 301 -30.61 -11.81 12.48
CA VAL A 301 -30.11 -12.99 11.78
C VAL A 301 -29.56 -12.48 10.46
N GLU A 302 -28.28 -12.71 10.19
CA GLU A 302 -27.68 -12.37 8.90
C GLU A 302 -28.06 -13.42 7.88
N LEU A 303 -28.54 -12.99 6.71
CA LEU A 303 -29.07 -13.88 5.67
C LEU A 303 -28.28 -13.79 4.35
N HIS A 304 -27.33 -12.87 4.24
CA HIS A 304 -26.48 -12.72 3.07
C HIS A 304 -25.08 -12.30 3.50
N MET A 305 -24.12 -13.23 3.42
CA MET A 305 -22.71 -12.97 3.73
C MET A 305 -21.78 -13.80 2.85
N HIS A 306 -20.57 -13.29 2.66
CA HIS A 306 -19.49 -13.92 1.91
C HIS A 306 -18.29 -14.19 2.83
N SER A 307 -17.76 -15.42 2.77
CA SER A 307 -16.54 -15.84 3.46
C SER A 307 -15.34 -15.72 2.52
N ASN A 308 -14.14 -15.92 3.05
CA ASN A 308 -12.92 -15.99 2.25
C ASN A 308 -12.86 -17.13 1.22
N LEU A 309 -13.89 -17.96 1.14
CA LEU A 309 -14.02 -18.97 0.09
C LEU A 309 -14.83 -18.48 -1.12
N SER A 310 -15.53 -17.33 -1.00
CA SER A 310 -15.96 -16.57 -2.17
C SER A 310 -14.73 -15.98 -2.87
N GLU A 311 -14.40 -16.52 -4.03
CA GLU A 311 -13.17 -16.20 -4.76
C GLU A 311 -13.01 -14.68 -4.98
N MET A 312 -11.95 -14.12 -4.41
CA MET A 312 -11.56 -12.70 -4.53
C MET A 312 -12.63 -11.69 -4.07
N ASP A 313 -13.61 -12.11 -3.28
CA ASP A 313 -14.69 -11.25 -2.79
C ASP A 313 -14.73 -11.16 -1.26
N GLY A 314 -14.95 -12.29 -0.57
CA GLY A 314 -14.91 -12.32 0.88
C GLY A 314 -13.47 -12.36 1.41
N VAL A 315 -13.22 -11.70 2.54
CA VAL A 315 -11.88 -11.65 3.18
C VAL A 315 -11.82 -12.37 4.52
N CYS A 316 -12.96 -12.52 5.19
CA CYS A 316 -13.02 -13.06 6.55
C CYS A 316 -13.13 -14.59 6.53
N ASP A 317 -12.39 -15.25 7.42
CA ASP A 317 -12.52 -16.69 7.64
C ASP A 317 -13.90 -17.04 8.20
N ILE A 318 -14.53 -18.08 7.65
CA ILE A 318 -15.86 -18.49 8.09
C ILE A 318 -15.93 -18.83 9.59
N LYS A 319 -14.85 -19.37 10.16
CA LYS A 319 -14.78 -19.68 11.60
C LYS A 319 -14.90 -18.42 12.45
N ASP A 320 -14.23 -17.35 12.03
CA ASP A 320 -14.21 -16.09 12.74
C ASP A 320 -15.56 -15.38 12.63
N ILE A 321 -16.19 -15.45 11.44
CA ILE A 321 -17.55 -14.92 11.22
C ILE A 321 -18.55 -15.62 12.15
N VAL A 322 -18.59 -16.95 12.18
CA VAL A 322 -19.51 -17.72 13.02
C VAL A 322 -19.30 -17.39 14.50
N THR A 323 -18.04 -17.35 14.95
CA THR A 323 -17.68 -17.00 16.32
C THR A 323 -18.11 -15.57 16.68
N TYR A 324 -17.90 -14.61 15.77
CA TYR A 324 -18.31 -13.22 15.94
C TYR A 324 -19.83 -13.09 16.09
N VAL A 325 -20.60 -13.72 15.20
CA VAL A 325 -22.07 -13.68 15.21
C VAL A 325 -22.64 -14.38 16.45
N TYR A 326 -22.03 -15.49 16.88
CA TYR A 326 -22.37 -16.14 18.14
C TYR A 326 -22.12 -15.23 19.35
N ASN A 327 -20.98 -14.53 19.39
CA ASN A 327 -20.64 -13.59 20.46
C ASN A 327 -21.60 -12.38 20.52
N LEU A 328 -22.18 -11.97 19.39
CA LEU A 328 -23.25 -10.96 19.34
C LEU A 328 -24.61 -11.50 19.82
N GLY A 329 -24.74 -12.82 20.01
CA GLY A 329 -25.96 -13.47 20.47
C GLY A 329 -27.01 -13.66 19.38
N HIS A 330 -26.61 -13.65 18.10
CA HIS A 330 -27.54 -13.89 17.00
C HIS A 330 -28.00 -15.34 16.99
N ARG A 331 -29.25 -15.57 16.55
CA ARG A 331 -29.86 -16.91 16.57
C ARG A 331 -29.37 -17.83 15.45
N GLY A 332 -28.71 -17.26 14.45
CA GLY A 332 -28.21 -17.98 13.29
C GLY A 332 -27.59 -17.02 12.28
N ILE A 333 -26.97 -17.61 11.26
CA ILE A 333 -26.35 -16.95 10.11
C ILE A 333 -26.59 -17.81 8.88
N ALA A 334 -26.84 -17.18 7.73
CA ALA A 334 -26.80 -17.86 6.43
C ALA A 334 -25.50 -17.52 5.71
N ILE A 335 -24.86 -18.55 5.15
CA ILE A 335 -23.62 -18.43 4.39
C ILE A 335 -23.99 -18.52 2.91
N THR A 336 -23.64 -17.49 2.14
CA THR A 336 -24.08 -17.35 0.74
C THR A 336 -22.90 -17.03 -0.16
N ASP A 337 -21.88 -17.89 -0.14
CA ASP A 337 -20.69 -17.72 -0.98
C ASP A 337 -21.02 -17.73 -2.48
N HIS A 338 -20.17 -17.07 -3.28
CA HIS A 338 -20.41 -16.89 -4.71
C HIS A 338 -20.14 -18.16 -5.51
N ALA A 339 -21.22 -18.79 -6.02
CA ALA A 339 -21.18 -19.95 -6.90
C ALA A 339 -20.52 -21.22 -6.29
N ASP A 340 -20.33 -21.25 -4.97
CA ASP A 340 -19.76 -22.39 -4.26
C ASP A 340 -20.40 -22.61 -2.88
N VAL A 341 -20.01 -23.72 -2.24
CA VAL A 341 -20.41 -24.10 -0.88
C VAL A 341 -19.24 -24.65 -0.07
N GLN A 342 -18.01 -24.26 -0.41
CA GLN A 342 -16.78 -24.82 0.15
C GLN A 342 -16.65 -24.53 1.65
N SER A 343 -17.21 -23.41 2.10
CA SER A 343 -17.19 -22.97 3.50
C SER A 343 -18.02 -23.85 4.43
N LEU A 344 -18.97 -24.63 3.92
CA LEU A 344 -19.91 -25.42 4.74
C LEU A 344 -19.22 -26.40 5.68
N VAL A 345 -18.20 -27.12 5.23
CA VAL A 345 -17.50 -28.11 6.07
C VAL A 345 -16.82 -27.42 7.26
N LYS A 346 -16.21 -26.26 7.03
CA LYS A 346 -15.53 -25.51 8.07
C LYS A 346 -16.51 -24.82 9.02
N ALA A 347 -17.60 -24.26 8.47
CA ALA A 347 -18.69 -23.70 9.25
C ALA A 347 -19.34 -24.74 10.19
N TYR A 348 -19.60 -25.95 9.69
CA TYR A 348 -20.22 -27.01 10.48
C TYR A 348 -19.36 -27.48 11.67
N ASN A 349 -18.04 -27.41 11.54
CA ASN A 349 -17.08 -27.84 12.57
C ASN A 349 -16.64 -26.70 13.51
N THR A 350 -17.16 -25.49 13.32
CA THR A 350 -16.93 -24.35 14.21
C THR A 350 -17.95 -24.39 15.34
#